data_AF-A0A8T5MNX9-F1
#
_entry.id   AF-A0A8T5MNX9-F1
#
_cell.length_a   1.000
_cell.length_b   1.000
_cell.length_c   1.000
_cell.angle_alpha   90.00
_cell.angle_beta   90.00
_cell.angle_gamma   90.00
#
_symmetry.space_group_name_H-M   'P 1'
#
loop_
_entity.id
_entity.type
_entity.pdbx_description
1 polymer ?
#
loop_
_entity_poly.entity_id
_entity_poly.type
_entity_poly.pdbx_seq_one_letter_code
_entity_poly.pdbx_strand_id
1 'polypeptide(L)' 'MRKYINSKLDKFKENPYRNMSAHKLHGRLKGKWAAWLGSDIRIIYSIEELKKKIIVEAVGSHKIY' A
#
# COMPACT_ATOMS: atom_id res chain seq x y z
N MET A 1 -15.65 -0.84 12.23
CA MET A 1 -14.23 -1.11 11.89
C MET A 1 -14.06 -1.76 10.50
N ARG A 2 -14.68 -2.91 10.19
CA ARG A 2 -14.52 -3.61 8.88
C ARG A 2 -14.96 -2.82 7.62
N LYS A 3 -16.09 -2.07 7.67
CA LYS A 3 -16.58 -1.29 6.52
C LYS A 3 -15.59 -0.23 5.99
N TYR A 4 -14.76 0.34 6.87
CA TYR A 4 -13.81 1.40 6.49
C TYR A 4 -12.57 0.89 5.76
N ILE A 5 -12.16 -0.36 6.02
CA ILE A 5 -11.00 -0.96 5.35
C ILE A 5 -11.36 -1.31 3.90
N ASN A 6 -12.54 -1.87 3.66
CA ASN A 6 -12.97 -2.23 2.30
C ASN A 6 -13.06 -0.99 1.39
N SER A 7 -13.72 0.08 1.84
CA SER A 7 -13.81 1.32 1.04
C SER A 7 -12.45 1.98 0.79
N LYS A 8 -11.52 1.83 1.73
CA LYS A 8 -10.13 2.27 1.57
C LYS A 8 -9.35 1.42 0.56
N LEU A 9 -9.54 0.11 0.58
CA LEU A 9 -8.96 -0.81 -0.41
C LEU A 9 -9.52 -0.55 -1.81
N ASP A 10 -10.79 -0.19 -1.93
CA ASP A 10 -11.38 0.16 -3.23
C ASP A 10 -10.74 1.43 -3.79
N LYS A 11 -10.61 2.50 -2.98
CA LYS A 11 -9.85 3.70 -3.35
C LYS A 11 -8.39 3.38 -3.67
N PHE A 12 -7.77 2.46 -2.93
CA PHE A 12 -6.39 2.06 -3.20
C PHE A 12 -6.23 1.41 -4.59
N LYS A 13 -7.19 0.58 -5.01
CA LYS A 13 -7.21 -0.03 -6.34
C LYS A 13 -7.40 0.99 -7.46
N GLU A 14 -8.14 2.07 -7.23
CA GLU A 14 -8.34 3.13 -8.24
C GLU A 14 -7.05 3.85 -8.61
N ASN A 15 -6.20 4.14 -7.62
CA ASN A 15 -4.90 4.77 -7.85
C ASN A 15 -3.90 4.39 -6.75
N PRO A 16 -3.16 3.28 -6.92
CA PRO A 16 -2.21 2.83 -5.91
C PRO A 16 -0.99 3.77 -5.80
N TYR A 17 -0.74 4.63 -6.79
CA TYR A 17 0.41 5.53 -6.80
C TYR A 17 0.26 6.79 -5.96
N ARG A 18 -0.99 7.24 -5.72
CA ARG A 18 -1.27 8.52 -5.06
C ARG A 18 -2.21 8.41 -3.87
N ASN A 19 -3.07 7.39 -3.82
CA ASN A 19 -4.01 7.27 -2.73
C ASN A 19 -3.33 6.79 -1.45
N MET A 20 -3.94 7.12 -0.30
CA MET A 20 -3.50 6.62 1.00
C MET A 20 -2.07 7.02 1.40
N SER A 21 -1.61 8.21 0.98
CA SER A 21 -0.24 8.69 1.22
C SER A 21 0.83 7.73 0.67
N ALA A 22 0.53 7.13 -0.48
CA ALA A 22 1.45 6.26 -1.20
C ALA A 22 2.75 7.00 -1.53
N HIS A 23 3.89 6.37 -1.24
CA HIS A 23 5.21 6.88 -1.61
C HIS A 23 6.16 5.74 -1.91
N LYS A 24 7.15 6.01 -2.77
CA LYS A 24 8.21 5.05 -3.09
C LYS A 24 9.12 4.86 -1.88
N LEU A 25 9.50 3.62 -1.64
CA LEU A 25 10.50 3.26 -0.65
C LEU A 25 11.91 3.36 -1.25
N HIS A 26 12.88 3.52 -0.36
CA HIS A 26 14.29 3.65 -0.68
C HIS A 26 15.12 2.55 0.00
N GLY A 27 16.44 2.53 -0.23
CA GLY A 27 17.35 1.56 0.37
C GLY A 27 17.06 0.12 -0.07
N ARG A 28 16.99 -0.81 0.90
CA ARG A 28 16.73 -2.25 0.64
C ARG A 28 15.36 -2.53 0.03
N LEU A 29 14.43 -1.59 0.12
CA LEU A 29 13.07 -1.70 -0.42
C LEU A 29 12.88 -0.81 -1.66
N LYS A 30 13.97 -0.34 -2.28
CA LYS A 30 13.93 0.48 -3.50
C LYS A 30 13.10 -0.19 -4.58
N GLY A 31 12.16 0.57 -5.15
CA GLY A 31 11.23 0.10 -6.18
C GLY A 31 9.88 -0.38 -5.66
N LYS A 32 9.75 -0.57 -4.34
CA LYS A 32 8.46 -0.83 -3.68
C LYS A 32 7.80 0.46 -3.24
N TRP A 33 6.54 0.34 -2.83
CA TRP A 33 5.72 1.42 -2.32
C TRP A 33 5.24 1.11 -0.91
N ALA A 34 5.02 2.16 -0.13
CA ALA A 34 4.30 2.07 1.14
C ALA A 34 3.04 2.94 1.09
N ALA A 35 1.97 2.46 1.71
CA ALA A 35 0.71 3.21 1.84
C ALA A 35 0.10 3.02 3.24
N TRP A 36 -0.70 4.01 3.65
CA TRP A 36 -1.38 4.04 4.95
C TRP A 36 -2.81 3.52 4.88
N LEU A 37 -3.06 2.31 5.38
CA LEU A 37 -4.40 1.73 5.35
C LEU A 37 -5.34 2.30 6.44
N GLY A 38 -4.82 3.12 7.37
CA GLY A 38 -5.58 3.69 8.49
C GLY A 38 -5.08 3.22 9.84
N SER A 39 -5.39 4.00 10.90
CA SER A 39 -4.83 3.77 12.24
C SER A 39 -3.31 3.66 12.20
N ASP A 40 -2.72 2.58 12.67
CA ASP A 40 -1.28 2.32 12.59
C ASP A 40 -0.91 1.41 11.39
N ILE A 41 -1.87 1.01 10.56
CA ILE A 41 -1.63 -0.01 9.53
C ILE A 41 -0.95 0.58 8.30
N ARG A 42 0.18 -0.02 7.92
CA ARG A 42 0.96 0.20 6.71
C ARG A 42 0.96 -1.06 5.86
N ILE A 43 0.97 -0.83 4.55
CA ILE A 43 1.20 -1.87 3.56
C ILE A 43 2.46 -1.55 2.77
N ILE A 44 3.28 -2.57 2.50
CA ILE A 44 4.34 -2.53 1.49
C ILE A 44 3.85 -3.33 0.29
N TYR A 45 3.98 -2.76 -0.90
CA TYR A 45 3.51 -3.41 -2.11
C TYR A 45 4.34 -3.02 -3.33
N SER A 46 4.20 -3.82 -4.37
CA SER A 46 4.69 -3.55 -5.72
C SER A 46 3.51 -3.56 -6.70
N ILE A 47 3.70 -2.87 -7.83
CA ILE A 47 2.68 -2.77 -8.89
C ILE A 47 3.24 -3.42 -10.15
N GLU A 48 2.54 -4.43 -10.65
CA GLU A 48 2.83 -5.09 -11.91
C GLU A 48 1.86 -4.60 -12.98
N GLU A 49 2.24 -3.51 -13.65
CA GLU A 49 1.42 -2.79 -14.64
C GLU A 49 0.88 -3.68 -15.77
N LEU A 50 1.74 -4.52 -16.35
CA LEU A 50 1.36 -5.40 -17.48
C LEU A 50 0.24 -6.38 -17.12
N LYS A 51 0.22 -6.83 -15.86
CA LYS A 51 -0.81 -7.76 -15.37
C LYS A 51 -1.92 -7.05 -14.61
N LYS A 52 -1.86 -5.71 -14.47
CA LYS A 52 -2.75 -4.88 -13.66
C LYS A 52 -2.90 -5.43 -12.22
N LYS A 53 -1.79 -5.85 -11.61
CA LYS A 53 -1.77 -6.44 -10.26
C LYS A 53 -1.08 -5.53 -9.26
N ILE A 54 -1.65 -5.48 -8.06
CA ILE A 54 -0.98 -4.96 -6.88
C ILE A 54 -0.59 -6.16 -6.02
N ILE A 55 0.70 -6.30 -5.73
CA ILE A 55 1.24 -7.40 -4.92
C ILE A 55 1.58 -6.83 -3.56
N VAL A 56 0.81 -7.21 -2.54
CA VAL A 56 1.08 -6.82 -1.16
C VAL A 56 2.14 -7.75 -0.59
N GLU A 57 3.28 -7.18 -0.19
CA GLU A 57 4.45 -7.93 0.28
C GLU A 57 4.53 -7.96 1.81
N ALA A 58 4.00 -6.93 2.49
CA ALA A 58 3.91 -6.88 3.94
C ALA A 58 2.75 -6.00 4.41
N VAL A 59 2.16 -6.35 5.57
CA VAL A 59 1.12 -5.57 6.25
C VAL A 59 1.41 -5.55 7.75
N GLY A 60 1.36 -4.38 8.38
CA GLY A 60 1.75 -4.23 9.79
C GLY A 60 1.75 -2.77 10.25
N SER A 61 2.37 -2.48 11.39
CA SER A 61 2.38 -1.13 11.97
C SER A 61 3.37 -0.19 11.31
N HIS A 62 3.49 1.06 11.78
CA HIS A 62 4.56 1.99 11.41
C HIS A 62 6.00 1.46 11.70
N LYS A 63 6.15 0.31 12.38
CA LYS A 63 7.43 -0.35 12.66
C LYS A 63 7.82 -1.44 11.66
N ILE A 64 7.16 -1.49 10.50
CA ILE A 64 7.43 -2.53 9.48
C ILE A 64 8.79 -2.35 8.77
N TYR A 65 9.43 -1.20 8.97
CA TYR A 65 10.78 -0.88 8.51
C TYR A 65 11.74 -0.69 9.69
#